data_AF-A0A815WKQ6-F1
#
_entry.id   AF-A0A815WKQ6-F1
#
_cell.length_a   1.000
_cell.length_b   1.000
_cell.length_c   1.000
_cell.angle_alpha   90.00
_cell.angle_beta   90.00
_cell.angle_gamma   90.00
#
_symmetry.space_group_name_H-M   'P 1'
#
loop_
_entity.id
_entity.type
_entity.pdbx_description
1 polymer ?
#
loop_
_entity_poly.entity_id
_entity_poly.type
_entity_poly.pdbx_seq_one_letter_code
_entity_poly.pdbx_strand_id
1 'polypeptide(L)'
;MVLKEIFEGIIVFFSASSSLISFTVLLLIFIRVRPLASDKAIVLTCNTYITLLGSSFMTLLITIYGIHGDLHPSISMDDYYCQLRSYINYVFICSFYYSCSLQATFRLFRVVFPKQKVLQSNYAFIIA
;
A
#
# COMPACT_ATOMS: atom_id res chain seq x y z
N MET A 1 22.59 13.22 -15.46
CA MET A 1 21.41 14.11 -15.54
C MET A 1 20.26 13.40 -16.24
N VAL A 2 20.35 13.10 -17.54
CA VAL A 2 19.30 12.39 -18.32
C VAL A 2 18.83 11.07 -17.68
N LEU A 3 19.76 10.24 -17.16
CA LEU A 3 19.37 8.96 -16.55
C LEU A 3 18.53 9.12 -15.28
N LYS A 4 18.82 10.13 -14.44
CA LYS A 4 18.09 10.41 -13.20
C LYS A 4 16.64 10.82 -13.51
N GLU A 5 16.46 11.73 -14.46
CA GLU A 5 15.15 12.21 -14.89
C GLU A 5 14.29 11.08 -15.49
N ILE A 6 14.90 10.18 -16.25
CA ILE A 6 14.21 8.98 -16.78
C ILE A 6 13.74 8.09 -15.61
N PHE A 7 14.59 7.82 -14.62
CA PHE A 7 14.21 7.02 -13.46
C PHE A 7 13.08 7.67 -12.65
N GLU A 8 13.14 8.98 -12.40
CA GLU A 8 12.09 9.72 -11.69
C GLU A 8 10.77 9.68 -12.46
N GLY A 9 10.80 9.87 -13.78
CA GLY A 9 9.62 9.73 -14.64
C GLY A 9 8.98 8.34 -14.56
N ILE A 10 9.81 7.29 -14.57
CA ILE A 10 9.36 5.90 -14.40
C ILE A 10 8.70 5.70 -13.02
N ILE A 11 9.31 6.20 -11.95
CA ILE A 11 8.78 6.08 -10.58
C ILE A 11 7.42 6.78 -10.48
N VAL A 12 7.29 8.00 -11.02
CA VAL A 12 6.02 8.75 -11.04
C VAL A 12 4.96 7.99 -11.81
N PHE A 13 5.29 7.46 -13.00
CA PHE A 13 4.34 6.72 -13.82
C PHE A 13 3.81 5.47 -13.11
N PHE A 14 4.70 4.66 -12.53
CA PHE A 14 4.29 3.43 -11.83
C PHE A 14 3.51 3.73 -10.54
N SER A 15 3.91 4.73 -9.77
CA SER A 15 3.21 5.11 -8.53
C SER A 15 1.84 5.75 -8.79
N ALA A 16 1.69 6.56 -9.84
CA ALA A 16 0.40 7.07 -10.29
C ALA A 16 -0.52 5.94 -10.79
N SER A 17 0.01 5.02 -11.59
CA SER A 17 -0.76 3.87 -12.08
C SER A 17 -1.20 2.96 -10.93
N SER A 18 -0.30 2.68 -9.98
CA SER A 18 -0.58 1.86 -8.79
C SER A 18 -1.64 2.49 -7.89
N SER A 19 -1.57 3.80 -7.66
CA SER A 19 -2.57 4.51 -6.85
C SER A 19 -3.94 4.51 -7.53
N LEU A 20 -4.01 4.73 -8.85
CA LEU A 20 -5.25 4.66 -9.62
C LEU A 20 -5.88 3.27 -9.54
N ILE A 21 -5.12 2.21 -9.81
CA ILE A 21 -5.60 0.83 -9.72
C ILE A 21 -6.11 0.53 -8.31
N SER A 22 -5.34 0.89 -7.28
CA SER A 22 -5.71 0.64 -5.89
C SER A 22 -7.01 1.36 -5.50
N PHE A 23 -7.16 2.61 -5.92
CA PHE A 23 -8.38 3.39 -5.70
C PHE A 23 -9.59 2.77 -6.44
N THR A 24 -9.43 2.40 -7.71
CA THR A 24 -10.50 1.76 -8.49
C THR A 24 -10.94 0.45 -7.86
N VAL A 25 -10.00 -0.40 -7.43
CA VAL A 25 -10.34 -1.69 -6.78
C VAL A 25 -11.07 -1.46 -5.46
N LEU A 26 -10.60 -0.53 -4.62
CA LEU A 26 -11.30 -0.20 -3.37
C LEU A 26 -12.72 0.30 -3.63
N LEU A 27 -12.90 1.18 -4.62
CA LEU A 27 -14.22 1.69 -5.02
C LEU A 27 -15.14 0.55 -5.50
N LEU A 28 -14.61 -0.36 -6.33
CA LEU A 28 -15.36 -1.54 -6.79
C LEU A 28 -15.77 -2.43 -5.61
N ILE A 29 -14.87 -2.64 -4.64
CA ILE A 29 -15.18 -3.38 -3.41
C ILE A 29 -16.29 -2.67 -2.64
N PHE A 30 -16.19 -1.36 -2.38
CA PHE A 30 -17.23 -0.63 -1.66
C PHE A 30 -18.60 -0.69 -2.34
N ILE A 31 -18.66 -0.59 -3.67
CA ILE A 31 -19.91 -0.73 -4.44
C ILE A 31 -20.47 -2.16 -4.34
N ARG A 32 -19.61 -3.18 -4.44
CA ARG A 32 -19.99 -4.60 -4.47
C ARG A 32 -20.20 -5.24 -3.09
N VAL A 33 -19.76 -4.61 -1.99
CA VAL A 33 -19.81 -5.20 -0.63
C VAL A 33 -21.18 -5.08 0.03
N ARG A 34 -22.06 -4.15 -0.37
CA ARG A 34 -23.43 -4.08 0.17
C ARG A 34 -24.20 -5.42 0.17
N PRO A 35 -24.05 -6.31 -0.83
CA PRO A 35 -24.66 -7.65 -0.80
C PRO A 35 -23.82 -8.79 -0.19
N LEU A 36 -22.51 -8.63 0.09
CA LEU A 36 -21.69 -9.69 0.67
C LEU A 36 -21.52 -9.46 2.18
N ALA A 37 -22.09 -10.35 3.00
CA ALA A 37 -21.79 -10.43 4.42
C ALA A 37 -20.26 -10.42 4.62
N SER A 38 -19.76 -9.54 5.52
CA SER A 38 -18.33 -9.27 5.77
C SER A 38 -17.46 -10.54 5.71
N ASP A 39 -16.85 -10.78 4.54
CA ASP A 39 -15.92 -11.88 4.34
C ASP A 39 -14.52 -11.41 4.74
N LYS A 40 -13.83 -12.23 5.54
CA LYS A 40 -12.47 -11.98 6.02
C LYS A 40 -11.52 -11.75 4.85
N ALA A 41 -11.74 -12.43 3.73
CA ALA A 41 -10.97 -12.24 2.51
C ALA A 41 -11.13 -10.83 1.94
N ILE A 42 -12.32 -10.22 2.04
CA ILE A 42 -12.58 -8.85 1.57
C ILE A 42 -11.81 -7.85 2.44
N VAL A 43 -11.85 -8.01 3.77
CA VAL A 43 -11.12 -7.13 4.71
C VAL A 43 -9.62 -7.18 4.47
N LEU A 44 -9.04 -8.38 4.32
CA LEU A 44 -7.63 -8.57 4.01
C LEU A 44 -7.24 -7.95 2.66
N THR A 45 -8.13 -8.04 1.67
CA THR A 45 -7.95 -7.43 0.35
C THR A 45 -7.97 -5.90 0.46
N CYS A 46 -8.93 -5.33 1.19
CA CYS A 46 -8.99 -3.89 1.44
C CYS A 46 -7.72 -3.38 2.13
N ASN A 47 -7.22 -4.08 3.16
CA ASN A 47 -6.00 -3.66 3.86
C ASN A 47 -4.79 -3.59 2.91
N THR A 48 -4.70 -4.53 1.98
CA THR A 48 -3.62 -4.59 0.99
C THR A 48 -3.69 -3.41 0.01
N TYR A 49 -4.88 -3.09 -0.49
CA TYR A 49 -5.03 -1.95 -1.41
C TYR A 49 -4.93 -0.59 -0.72
N ILE A 50 -5.34 -0.47 0.55
CA ILE A 50 -5.15 0.76 1.33
C ILE A 50 -3.66 1.02 1.58
N THR A 51 -2.91 -0.01 1.99
CA THR A 51 -1.47 0.11 2.23
C THR A 51 -0.69 0.40 0.94
N LEU A 52 -1.08 -0.24 -0.18
CA LEU A 52 -0.51 0.04 -1.50
C LEU A 52 -0.84 1.45 -2.00
N LEU A 53 -2.08 1.93 -1.79
CA LEU A 53 -2.49 3.30 -2.11
C LEU A 53 -1.67 4.32 -1.30
N GLY A 54 -1.53 4.10 0.00
CA GLY A 54 -0.73 4.96 0.89
C GLY A 54 0.74 5.03 0.49
N SER A 55 1.38 3.87 0.25
CA SER A 55 2.77 3.80 -0.24
C SER A 55 2.95 4.51 -1.58
N SER A 56 2.03 4.28 -2.52
CA SER A 56 2.08 4.89 -3.85
C SER A 56 1.94 6.42 -3.77
N PHE A 57 1.06 6.92 -2.90
CA PHE A 57 0.88 8.35 -2.66
C PHE A 57 2.10 9.00 -1.99
N MET A 58 2.68 8.36 -0.98
CA MET A 58 3.89 8.88 -0.32
C MET A 58 5.08 8.88 -1.26
N THR A 59 5.22 7.85 -2.10
CA THR A 59 6.26 7.79 -3.14
C THR A 59 6.11 8.92 -4.17
N LEU A 60 4.88 9.22 -4.61
CA LEU A 60 4.60 10.38 -5.47
C LEU A 60 5.01 11.69 -4.80
N LEU A 61 4.63 11.89 -3.53
CA LEU A 61 5.01 13.09 -2.80
C LEU A 61 6.54 13.22 -2.68
N ILE A 62 7.24 12.17 -2.27
CA ILE A 62 8.71 12.20 -2.16
C ILE A 62 9.34 12.56 -3.51
N THR A 63 8.87 11.97 -4.60
CA THR A 63 9.44 12.19 -5.95
C THR A 63 9.15 13.60 -6.46
N ILE A 64 7.93 14.12 -6.28
CA ILE A 64 7.56 15.49 -6.67
C ILE A 64 8.38 16.52 -5.89
N TYR A 65 8.58 16.30 -4.58
CA TYR A 65 9.39 17.20 -3.77
C TYR A 65 10.88 17.12 -4.13
N GLY A 66 11.40 15.94 -4.48
CA GLY A 66 12.74 15.79 -5.02
C GLY A 66 12.93 16.60 -6.31
N ILE A 67 12.03 16.42 -7.28
CA ILE A 67 12.03 17.19 -8.54
C ILE A 67 11.93 18.69 -8.27
N HIS A 68 11.05 19.12 -7.36
CA HIS A 68 10.90 20.53 -7.02
C HIS A 68 12.17 21.13 -6.41
N GLY A 69 12.85 20.37 -5.54
CA GLY A 69 14.13 20.77 -4.94
C GLY A 69 15.26 20.87 -5.96
N ASP A 70 15.30 19.96 -6.94
CA ASP A 70 16.26 20.03 -8.04
C ASP A 70 16.03 21.26 -8.95
N LEU A 71 14.77 21.64 -9.18
CA LEU A 71 14.39 22.83 -9.97
C LEU A 71 14.65 24.15 -9.24
N HIS A 72 14.53 24.16 -7.90
CA HIS A 72 14.68 25.35 -7.06
C HIS A 72 15.69 25.10 -5.93
N PRO A 73 16.99 24.97 -6.25
CA PRO A 73 18.03 24.62 -5.26
C PRO A 73 18.25 25.69 -4.19
N SER A 74 17.72 26.91 -4.39
CA SER A 74 17.73 27.99 -3.40
C SER A 74 16.71 27.80 -2.27
N ILE A 75 15.75 26.88 -2.42
CA ILE A 75 14.76 26.55 -1.40
C ILE A 75 15.30 25.38 -0.59
N SER A 76 15.69 25.62 0.67
CA SER A 76 16.04 24.53 1.58
C SER A 76 14.80 23.70 1.87
N MET A 77 14.82 22.43 1.48
CA MET A 77 13.83 21.47 1.93
C MET A 77 14.10 21.15 3.41
N ASP A 78 13.05 21.18 4.23
CA ASP A 78 13.18 20.85 5.65
C ASP A 78 13.42 19.33 5.81
N ASP A 79 14.62 18.98 6.27
CA ASP A 79 15.11 17.61 6.46
C ASP A 79 14.15 16.77 7.31
N TYR A 80 13.49 17.38 8.30
CA TYR A 80 12.55 16.69 9.17
C TYR A 80 11.35 16.15 8.39
N TYR A 81 10.77 16.95 7.50
CA TYR A 81 9.62 16.52 6.70
C TYR A 81 10.01 15.48 5.64
N CYS A 82 11.24 15.55 5.11
CA CYS A 82 11.76 14.54 4.18
C CYS A 82 11.92 13.18 4.87
N GLN A 83 12.50 13.17 6.07
CA GLN A 83 12.63 11.96 6.90
C GLN A 83 11.25 11.42 7.29
N LEU A 84 10.35 12.28 7.76
CA LEU A 84 9.00 11.87 8.16
C LEU A 84 8.25 11.18 7.02
N ARG A 85 8.31 11.73 5.79
CA ARG A 85 7.68 11.11 4.61
C ARG A 85 8.27 9.74 4.30
N SER A 86 9.59 9.61 4.42
CA SER A 86 10.30 8.34 4.21
C SER A 86 9.89 7.30 5.26
N TYR A 87 9.78 7.68 6.53
CA TYR A 87 9.28 6.80 7.59
C TYR A 87 7.84 6.34 7.35
N ILE A 88 6.95 7.25 6.98
CA ILE A 88 5.56 6.88 6.69
C ILE A 88 5.50 5.94 5.48
N ASN A 89 6.29 6.19 4.43
CA ASN A 89 6.37 5.28 3.28
C ASN A 89 6.86 3.89 3.69
N TYR A 90 7.88 3.83 4.55
CA TYR A 90 8.40 2.58 5.11
C TYR A 90 7.32 1.80 5.90
N VAL A 91 6.53 2.48 6.72
CA VAL A 91 5.41 1.88 7.46
C VAL A 91 4.37 1.29 6.50
N PHE A 92 4.02 2.00 5.42
CA PHE A 92 3.08 1.47 4.42
C PHE A 92 3.64 0.24 3.70
N ILE A 93 4.92 0.24 3.32
CA ILE A 93 5.57 -0.92 2.69
C ILE A 93 5.58 -2.13 3.63
N CYS A 94 5.94 -1.94 4.89
CA CYS A 94 5.92 -3.02 5.90
C CYS A 94 4.49 -3.56 6.08
N SER A 95 3.51 -2.67 6.16
CA SER A 95 2.09 -3.02 6.32
C SER A 95 1.56 -3.79 5.10
N PHE A 96 2.04 -3.47 3.90
CA PHE A 96 1.73 -4.20 2.67
C PHE A 96 2.28 -5.63 2.72
N TYR A 97 3.57 -5.81 3.04
CA TYR A 97 4.17 -7.14 3.17
C TYR A 97 3.49 -7.98 4.26
N TYR A 98 3.15 -7.35 5.38
CA TYR A 98 2.38 -8.01 6.44
C TYR A 98 1.00 -8.45 5.93
N SER A 99 0.29 -7.58 5.21
CA SER A 99 -1.01 -7.90 4.62
C SER A 99 -0.93 -9.08 3.63
N CYS A 100 0.09 -9.11 2.77
CA CYS A 100 0.33 -10.24 1.86
C CYS A 100 0.60 -11.54 2.63
N SER A 101 1.39 -11.47 3.70
CA SER A 101 1.71 -12.62 4.55
C SER A 101 0.46 -13.17 5.25
N LEU A 102 -0.40 -12.28 5.76
CA LEU A 102 -1.70 -12.65 6.35
C LEU A 102 -2.61 -13.32 5.32
N GLN A 103 -2.69 -12.78 4.10
CA GLN A 103 -3.47 -13.41 3.02
C GLN A 103 -2.96 -14.81 2.67
N ALA A 104 -1.64 -14.97 2.54
CA ALA A 104 -1.02 -16.27 2.25
C ALA A 104 -1.32 -17.28 3.37
N THR A 105 -1.19 -16.85 4.62
CA THR A 105 -1.45 -17.71 5.79
C THR A 105 -2.94 -18.06 5.92
N PHE A 106 -3.83 -17.11 5.64
CA PHE A 106 -5.28 -17.38 5.59
C PHE A 106 -5.62 -18.44 4.54
N ARG A 107 -5.04 -18.34 3.33
CA ARG A 107 -5.22 -19.35 2.28
C ARG A 107 -4.62 -20.70 2.69
N LEU A 108 -3.45 -20.71 3.31
CA LEU A 108 -2.81 -21.93 3.81
C LEU A 108 -3.70 -22.65 4.81
N PHE A 109 -4.22 -21.96 5.83
CA PHE A 109 -5.09 -22.59 6.83
C PHE A 109 -6.42 -23.07 6.25
N ARG A 110 -6.95 -22.37 5.24
CA ARG A 110 -8.14 -22.83 4.54
C ARG A 110 -7.91 -24.13 3.76
N VAL A 111 -6.74 -24.28 3.12
CA VAL A 111 -6.41 -25.45 2.29
C VAL A 111 -5.94 -26.64 3.12
N VAL A 112 -5.00 -26.41 4.04
CA VAL A 112 -4.34 -27.47 4.83
C VAL A 112 -5.20 -27.92 6.02
N PHE A 113 -5.90 -27.00 6.66
CA PHE A 113 -6.70 -27.26 7.87
C PHE A 113 -8.19 -26.93 7.67
N PRO A 114 -8.88 -27.58 6.71
CA PRO A 114 -10.27 -27.23 6.37
C PRO A 114 -11.26 -27.46 7.52
N LYS A 115 -10.96 -28.38 8.45
CA LYS A 115 -11.82 -28.73 9.59
C LYS A 115 -11.62 -27.82 10.81
N GLN A 116 -10.51 -27.08 10.89
CA GLN A 116 -10.17 -26.25 12.06
C GLN A 116 -10.55 -24.78 11.82
N LYS A 117 -11.85 -24.47 11.96
CA LYS A 117 -12.41 -23.11 11.74
C LYS A 117 -11.81 -22.03 12.64
N VAL A 118 -11.22 -22.41 13.79
CA VAL A 118 -10.55 -21.49 14.73
C VAL A 118 -9.31 -20.84 14.10
N LEU A 119 -8.51 -21.63 13.34
CA LEU A 119 -7.35 -21.12 12.62
C LEU A 119 -7.74 -20.16 11.49
N GLN A 120 -8.98 -20.25 10.99
CA GLN A 120 -9.50 -19.37 9.94
C GLN A 120 -10.19 -18.12 10.52
N SER A 121 -10.05 -17.84 11.83
CA SER A 121 -10.70 -16.72 12.52
C SER A 121 -9.88 -15.43 12.48
N ASN A 122 -10.56 -14.28 12.56
CA ASN A 122 -9.91 -12.97 12.56
C ASN A 122 -8.94 -12.79 13.74
N TYR A 123 -9.17 -13.44 14.87
CA TYR A 123 -8.29 -13.35 16.04
C TYR A 123 -6.88 -13.92 15.80
N ALA A 124 -6.72 -14.82 14.84
CA ALA A 124 -5.40 -15.36 14.47
C ALA A 124 -4.63 -14.45 13.49
N PHE A 125 -5.31 -13.50 12.84
CA PHE A 125 -4.76 -12.68 11.75
C PHE A 125 -4.85 -11.18 11.98
N ILE A 126 -5.69 -10.75 12.92
CA ILE A 126 -5.82 -9.41 13.45
C ILE A 126 -5.19 -9.45 14.85
N ILE A 127 -3.88 -9.67 14.89
CA ILE A 127 -3.07 -9.22 16.02
C ILE A 127 -2.25 -8.07 15.45
N ALA A 128 -2.40 -6.94 16.15
CA ALA A 128 -1.94 -5.58 15.88
C ALA A 128 -0.68 -5.45 15.02
#